data_AF-A0AAV6JDB5-F1
#
_entry.id   AF-A0AAV6JDB5-F1
#
_cell.length_a   1.000
_cell.length_b   1.000
_cell.length_c   1.000
_cell.angle_alpha   90.00
_cell.angle_beta   90.00
_cell.angle_gamma   90.00
#
_symmetry.space_group_name_H-M   'P 1'
#
loop_
_entity.id
_entity.type
_entity.pdbx_description
1 polymer ?
#
loop_
_entity_poly.entity_id
_entity_poly.type
_entity_poly.pdbx_seq_one_letter_code
_entity_poly.pdbx_strand_id
1 'polypeptide(L)'
;MVESGGKPNPRTWEILAEGHIREKKVSEALSCLKEAVLVRGSKNWKPRPVNVSSILSICEQNDDMQSKDILMGLLSQVGCLEDEAYKSNVPSTGGMATFCDEDEDITKRKIFSTNYRLKNARGT
;
A
#
# COMPACT_ATOMS: atom_id res chain seq x y z
N MET A 1 12.76 -30.38 -17.71
CA MET A 1 11.79 -31.22 -16.98
C MET A 1 10.56 -30.36 -16.74
N VAL A 2 9.50 -30.60 -17.50
CA VAL A 2 8.16 -30.07 -17.24
C VAL A 2 7.27 -31.30 -17.04
N GLU A 3 6.21 -31.14 -16.26
CA GLU A 3 5.07 -32.07 -16.10
C GLU A 3 5.22 -33.23 -15.12
N SER A 4 5.07 -32.91 -13.83
CA SER A 4 4.23 -33.67 -12.87
C SER A 4 3.85 -32.82 -11.64
N GLY A 5 3.94 -31.49 -11.72
CA GLY A 5 3.55 -30.61 -10.62
C GLY A 5 2.05 -30.37 -10.70
N GLY A 6 1.30 -30.87 -9.71
CA GLY A 6 -0.12 -30.49 -9.57
C GLY A 6 -0.27 -28.97 -9.62
N LYS A 7 -1.37 -28.48 -10.22
CA LYS A 7 -1.61 -27.04 -10.35
C LYS A 7 -1.52 -26.38 -8.96
N PRO A 8 -0.62 -25.40 -8.74
CA PRO A 8 -0.52 -24.74 -7.46
C PRO A 8 -1.86 -24.11 -7.07
N ASN A 9 -2.26 -24.32 -5.82
CA ASN A 9 -3.42 -23.63 -5.26
C ASN A 9 -3.01 -22.22 -4.78
N PRO A 10 -3.97 -21.31 -4.49
CA PRO A 10 -3.63 -19.96 -4.03
C PRO A 10 -2.71 -19.93 -2.81
N ARG A 11 -2.84 -20.92 -1.91
CA ARG A 11 -2.02 -21.03 -0.69
C ARG A 11 -0.56 -21.41 -0.99
N THR A 12 -0.32 -22.21 -2.02
CA THR A 12 1.04 -22.52 -2.48
C THR A 12 1.76 -21.24 -2.93
N TRP A 13 1.08 -20.41 -3.73
CA TRP A 13 1.61 -19.12 -4.17
C TRP A 13 1.85 -18.16 -3.00
N GLU A 14 0.97 -18.16 -2.01
CA GLU A 14 1.16 -17.37 -0.80
C GLU A 14 2.40 -17.79 0.02
N ILE A 15 2.71 -19.09 0.10
CA ILE A 15 3.93 -19.56 0.77
C ILE A 15 5.19 -19.08 0.02
N LEU A 16 5.16 -19.07 -1.31
CA LEU A 16 6.25 -18.52 -2.13
C LEU A 16 6.39 -17.01 -1.91
N ALA A 17 5.26 -16.29 -1.89
CA ALA A 17 5.25 -14.87 -1.57
C ALA A 17 5.87 -14.59 -0.19
N GLU A 18 5.53 -15.38 0.82
CA GLU A 18 6.10 -15.27 2.18
C GLU A 18 7.63 -15.41 2.18
N GLY A 19 8.18 -16.32 1.37
CA GLY A 19 9.62 -16.43 1.16
C GLY A 19 10.24 -15.14 0.64
N HIS A 20 9.65 -14.56 -0.42
CA HIS A 20 10.11 -13.29 -0.99
C HIS A 20 9.95 -12.10 -0.04
N ILE A 21 8.87 -12.06 0.75
CA ILE A 21 8.65 -11.02 1.77
C ILE A 21 9.80 -11.03 2.79
N ARG A 22 10.22 -12.21 3.28
CA ARG A 22 11.35 -12.33 4.22
C ARG A 22 12.67 -11.83 3.63
N GLU A 23 12.84 -11.96 2.32
CA GLU A 23 14.00 -11.45 1.58
C GLU A 23 13.83 -9.99 1.12
N LYS A 24 12.74 -9.30 1.52
CA LYS A 24 12.36 -7.95 1.08
C LYS A 24 12.23 -7.78 -0.44
N LYS A 25 11.97 -8.87 -1.15
CA LYS A 25 11.73 -8.92 -2.61
C LYS A 25 10.25 -8.68 -2.91
N VAL A 26 9.80 -7.44 -2.75
CA VAL A 26 8.37 -7.07 -2.85
C VAL A 26 7.79 -7.34 -4.23
N SER A 27 8.54 -7.06 -5.30
CA SER A 27 8.09 -7.30 -6.69
C SER A 27 7.77 -8.77 -6.95
N GLU A 28 8.63 -9.66 -6.50
CA GLU A 28 8.48 -11.11 -6.61
C GLU A 28 7.35 -11.63 -5.71
N ALA A 29 7.21 -11.08 -4.50
CA ALA A 29 6.09 -11.38 -3.62
C ALA A 29 4.74 -10.99 -4.26
N LEU A 30 4.64 -9.80 -4.83
CA LEU A 30 3.44 -9.32 -5.53
C LEU A 30 3.15 -10.16 -6.79
N SER A 31 4.18 -10.62 -7.49
CA SER A 31 4.02 -11.53 -8.63
C SER A 31 3.42 -12.87 -8.20
N CYS A 32 3.86 -13.43 -7.08
CA CYS A 32 3.24 -14.62 -6.51
C CYS A 32 1.77 -14.39 -6.11
N LEU A 33 1.46 -13.25 -5.48
CA LEU A 33 0.08 -12.92 -5.11
C LEU A 33 -0.83 -12.73 -6.34
N LYS A 34 -0.32 -12.15 -7.42
CA LYS A 34 -1.04 -12.09 -8.71
C LYS A 34 -1.40 -13.48 -9.21
N GLU A 35 -0.45 -14.41 -9.21
CA GLU A 35 -0.70 -15.80 -9.62
C GLU A 35 -1.74 -16.47 -8.70
N ALA A 36 -1.70 -16.21 -7.39
CA ALA A 36 -2.69 -16.73 -6.44
C ALA A 36 -4.12 -16.28 -6.78
N VAL A 37 -4.31 -15.02 -7.17
CA VAL A 37 -5.61 -14.46 -7.59
C VAL A 37 -6.12 -15.14 -8.88
N LEU A 38 -5.23 -15.46 -9.82
CA LEU A 38 -5.58 -16.07 -11.11
C LEU A 38 -5.96 -17.56 -11.01
N VAL A 39 -5.65 -18.25 -9.91
CA VAL A 39 -6.02 -19.65 -9.73
C VAL A 39 -7.55 -19.80 -9.65
N ARG A 40 -8.12 -20.71 -10.47
CA ARG A 40 -9.54 -21.06 -10.44
C ARG A 40 -9.97 -21.43 -9.01
N GLY A 41 -11.00 -20.76 -8.49
CA GLY A 41 -11.52 -20.99 -7.13
C GLY A 41 -10.92 -20.05 -6.07
N SER A 42 -10.10 -19.08 -6.46
CA SER A 42 -9.53 -18.05 -5.57
C SER A 42 -10.56 -17.10 -4.94
N LYS A 43 -11.83 -17.13 -5.35
CA LYS A 43 -12.89 -16.24 -4.83
C LYS A 43 -13.05 -16.27 -3.31
N ASN A 44 -12.70 -17.37 -2.67
CA ASN A 44 -12.78 -17.54 -1.22
C ASN A 44 -11.42 -17.45 -0.54
N TRP A 45 -10.34 -17.35 -1.32
CA TRP A 45 -9.00 -17.18 -0.79
C TRP A 45 -8.76 -15.70 -0.49
N LYS A 46 -8.12 -15.46 0.66
CA LYS A 46 -7.62 -14.14 1.05
C LYS A 46 -6.17 -14.31 1.52
N PRO A 47 -5.28 -13.37 1.17
CA PRO A 47 -3.91 -13.43 1.67
C PRO A 47 -3.89 -13.30 3.19
N ARG A 48 -2.85 -13.82 3.84
CA ARG A 48 -2.67 -13.76 5.29
C ARG A 48 -2.45 -12.31 5.69
N PRO A 49 -3.19 -11.78 6.68
CA PRO A 49 -3.06 -10.40 7.11
C PRO A 49 -1.62 -9.99 7.52
N VAL A 50 -0.87 -10.93 8.10
CA VAL A 50 0.56 -10.75 8.42
C VAL A 50 1.43 -10.51 7.19
N ASN A 51 1.17 -11.21 6.08
CA ASN A 51 1.92 -11.04 4.84
C ASN A 51 1.61 -9.68 4.22
N VAL A 52 0.34 -9.26 4.24
CA VAL A 52 -0.11 -7.94 3.77
C VAL A 52 0.56 -6.83 4.57
N SER A 53 0.51 -6.90 5.90
CA SER A 53 1.14 -5.89 6.77
C SER A 53 2.65 -5.84 6.60
N SER A 54 3.30 -6.99 6.41
CA SER A 54 4.74 -7.04 6.12
C SER A 54 5.10 -6.35 4.81
N ILE A 55 4.32 -6.58 3.74
CA ILE A 55 4.53 -5.89 2.45
C ILE A 55 4.32 -4.38 2.63
N LEU A 56 3.22 -3.97 3.28
CA LEU A 56 2.94 -2.55 3.53
C LEU A 56 4.09 -1.87 4.29
N SER A 57 4.60 -2.51 5.34
CA SER A 57 5.72 -1.99 6.12
C SER A 57 7.00 -1.84 5.28
N ILE A 58 7.29 -2.80 4.38
CA ILE A 58 8.44 -2.71 3.49
C ILE A 58 8.25 -1.58 2.46
N CYS A 59 7.04 -1.43 1.90
CA CYS A 59 6.73 -0.34 0.97
C CYS A 59 6.89 1.03 1.65
N GLU A 60 6.38 1.19 2.88
CA GLU A 60 6.51 2.44 3.66
C GLU A 60 7.97 2.78 3.96
N GLN A 61 8.78 1.79 4.33
CA GLN A 61 10.23 1.98 4.58
C GLN A 61 11.00 2.43 3.32
N ASN A 62 10.53 2.02 2.13
CA ASN A 62 11.20 2.29 0.86
C ASN A 62 10.53 3.41 0.05
N ASP A 63 9.49 4.06 0.58
CA ASP A 63 8.62 5.00 -0.14
C ASP A 63 8.07 4.44 -1.48
N ASP A 64 7.82 3.13 -1.51
CA ASP A 64 7.37 2.40 -2.70
C ASP A 64 5.84 2.43 -2.82
N MET A 65 5.32 3.59 -3.24
CA MET A 65 3.89 3.79 -3.46
C MET A 65 3.34 2.89 -4.58
N GLN A 66 4.15 2.57 -5.59
CA GLN A 66 3.74 1.73 -6.71
C GLN A 66 3.41 0.31 -6.25
N SER A 67 4.27 -0.31 -5.45
CA SER A 67 4.03 -1.64 -4.89
C SER A 67 2.83 -1.66 -3.95
N LYS A 68 2.63 -0.57 -3.18
CA LYS A 68 1.44 -0.39 -2.33
C LYS A 68 0.16 -0.38 -3.15
N ASP A 69 0.10 0.39 -4.24
CA ASP A 69 -1.07 0.44 -5.13
C ASP A 69 -1.37 -0.91 -5.78
N ILE A 70 -0.34 -1.63 -6.22
CA ILE A 70 -0.49 -3.00 -6.75
C ILE A 70 -1.10 -3.92 -5.69
N LEU A 71 -0.60 -3.87 -4.45
CA LEU A 71 -1.14 -4.66 -3.36
C LEU A 71 -2.61 -4.33 -3.10
N MET A 72 -2.97 -3.05 -3.05
CA MET A 72 -4.36 -2.63 -2.84
C MET A 72 -5.29 -3.11 -3.97
N GLY A 73 -4.83 -3.05 -5.23
CA GLY A 73 -5.56 -3.59 -6.37
C GLY A 73 -5.78 -5.11 -6.30
N LEU A 74 -4.82 -5.86 -5.76
CA LEU A 74 -4.98 -7.30 -5.52
C LEU A 74 -5.98 -7.58 -4.40
N LEU A 75 -5.90 -6.83 -3.29
CA LEU A 75 -6.83 -6.98 -2.17
C LEU A 75 -8.28 -6.68 -2.56
N SER A 76 -8.49 -5.67 -3.42
CA SER A 76 -9.81 -5.38 -3.98
C SER A 76 -10.36 -6.54 -4.81
N GLN A 77 -9.54 -7.16 -5.66
CA GLN A 77 -9.97 -8.28 -6.52
C GLN A 77 -10.46 -9.51 -5.73
N VAL A 78 -9.92 -9.74 -4.52
CA VAL A 78 -10.32 -10.85 -3.64
C VAL A 78 -11.30 -10.43 -2.53
N GLY A 79 -11.87 -9.22 -2.62
CA GLY A 79 -12.89 -8.75 -1.68
C GLY A 79 -12.37 -8.57 -0.25
N CYS A 80 -11.10 -8.21 -0.09
CA CYS A 80 -10.49 -7.97 1.22
C CYS A 80 -10.81 -6.58 1.77
N LEU A 81 -11.09 -5.59 0.92
CA LEU A 81 -11.34 -4.21 1.34
C LEU A 81 -12.77 -4.01 1.86
N GLU A 82 -13.69 -4.85 1.43
CA GLU A 82 -15.09 -4.88 1.83
C GLU A 82 -15.33 -5.79 3.05
N ASP A 83 -14.36 -6.62 3.42
CA ASP A 83 -14.45 -7.52 4.58
C ASP A 83 -13.89 -6.84 5.83
N GLU A 84 -14.79 -6.42 6.73
CA GLU A 84 -14.45 -5.78 8.00
C GLU A 84 -13.64 -6.69 8.93
N ALA A 85 -13.93 -7.98 8.95
CA ALA A 85 -13.18 -8.93 9.77
C ALA A 85 -11.75 -9.06 9.23
N TYR A 86 -11.59 -9.09 7.91
CA TYR A 86 -10.29 -9.11 7.28
C TYR A 86 -9.49 -7.84 7.59
N LYS A 87 -10.07 -6.65 7.37
CA LYS A 87 -9.42 -5.35 7.64
C LYS A 87 -8.95 -5.22 9.08
N SER A 88 -9.78 -5.65 10.03
CA SER A 88 -9.45 -5.61 11.47
C SER A 88 -8.26 -6.50 11.84
N ASN A 89 -7.99 -7.54 11.05
CA ASN A 89 -6.86 -8.46 11.26
C ASN A 89 -5.58 -8.04 10.55
N VAL A 90 -5.63 -7.11 9.58
CA VAL A 90 -4.42 -6.51 9.02
C VAL A 90 -3.91 -5.53 10.07
N PRO A 91 -2.74 -5.77 10.69
CA PRO A 91 -2.17 -4.77 11.57
C PRO A 91 -2.05 -3.47 10.80
N SER A 92 -2.91 -2.51 11.15
CA SER A 92 -2.85 -1.16 10.65
C SER A 92 -1.44 -0.70 11.00
N THR A 93 -0.59 -0.51 9.99
CA THR A 93 0.70 0.15 10.18
C THR A 93 0.33 1.49 10.78
N GLY A 94 0.53 1.61 12.09
CA GLY A 94 -0.05 2.67 12.90
C GLY A 94 0.39 4.01 12.34
N GLY A 95 -0.51 4.63 11.58
CA GLY A 95 -0.36 5.98 11.08
C GLY A 95 -0.39 6.93 12.27
N MET A 96 0.77 7.19 12.86
CA MET A 96 0.99 8.48 13.49
C MET A 96 1.28 9.49 12.38
N ALA A 97 0.21 9.97 11.75
CA ALA A 97 0.03 11.34 11.26
C ALA A 97 -1.35 11.44 10.62
N THR A 98 -2.39 11.51 11.45
CA THR A 98 -3.50 12.39 11.12
C THR A 98 -2.94 13.81 11.09
N PHE A 99 -2.66 14.32 9.89
CA PHE A 99 -2.83 15.72 9.55
C PHE A 99 -2.97 15.81 8.03
N CYS A 100 -4.20 15.57 7.57
CA CYS A 100 -4.67 16.34 6.42
C CYS A 100 -5.11 17.68 7.01
N ASP A 101 -4.16 18.59 7.24
CA ASP A 101 -4.49 20.01 7.32
C ASP A 101 -5.00 20.41 5.94
N GLU A 102 -6.23 20.89 5.87
CA GLU A 102 -6.63 21.80 4.80
C GLU A 102 -5.84 23.10 4.97
N ASP A 103 -4.66 23.16 4.34
CA ASP A 103 -3.79 24.34 4.38
C ASP A 103 -4.19 25.38 3.32
N GLU A 104 -5.39 25.97 3.47
CA GLU A 104 -5.80 27.19 2.78
C GLU A 104 -5.32 28.46 3.52
N ASP A 105 -4.03 28.56 3.90
CA ASP A 105 -3.51 29.77 4.58
C ASP A 105 -2.12 30.27 4.11
N ILE A 106 -1.32 29.45 3.40
CA ILE A 106 0.02 29.88 2.94
C ILE A 106 -0.03 31.07 1.96
N THR A 107 -1.08 31.14 1.12
CA THR A 107 -1.21 32.23 0.14
C THR A 107 -1.57 33.56 0.81
N LYS A 108 -2.38 33.54 1.89
CA LYS A 108 -2.80 34.77 2.58
C LYS A 108 -1.64 35.40 3.38
N ARG A 109 -0.75 34.59 3.95
CA ARG A 109 0.46 35.08 4.66
C ARG A 109 1.49 35.72 3.71
N LYS A 110 1.72 35.14 2.52
CA LYS A 110 2.60 35.77 1.51
C LYS A 110 2.05 37.10 1.00
N ILE A 111 0.73 37.21 0.81
CA ILE A 111 0.09 38.45 0.37
C ILE A 111 0.19 39.55 1.45
N PHE A 112 0.02 39.21 2.74
CA PHE A 112 0.13 40.20 3.81
C PHE A 112 1.56 40.74 3.98
N SER A 113 2.56 39.85 3.91
CA SER A 113 3.99 40.23 3.96
C SER A 113 4.41 41.12 2.80
N THR A 114 3.95 40.80 1.58
CA THR A 114 4.27 41.59 0.37
C THR A 114 3.66 42.99 0.44
N ASN A 115 2.42 43.12 0.94
CA ASN A 115 1.75 44.41 1.06
C ASN A 115 2.36 45.34 2.12
N TYR A 116 2.92 44.80 3.20
CA TYR A 116 3.65 45.61 4.19
C TYR A 116 4.98 46.16 3.62
N ARG A 117 5.64 45.41 2.74
CA ARG A 117 6.91 45.84 2.13
C ARG A 117 6.73 46.92 1.07
N LEU A 118 5.56 47.01 0.44
CA LEU A 118 5.25 48.02 -0.59
C LEU A 118 4.73 49.35 -0.02
N LYS A 119 4.17 49.38 1.19
CA LYS A 119 3.72 50.63 1.83
C LYS A 119 4.84 51.46 2.47
N ASN A 120 6.01 50.87 2.73
CA ASN A 120 7.16 51.57 3.31
C ASN A 120 8.23 51.99 2.28
N ALA A 121 7.95 51.86 0.98
CA ALA A 121 8.87 52.24 -0.11
C ALA A 121 8.39 53.45 -0.94
N ARG A 122 7.32 54.14 -0.52
CA ARG A 122 6.81 55.37 -1.17
C ARG A 122 6.59 56.51 -0.17
N GLY A 123 7.56 56.69 0.73
CA GLY A 123 7.55 57.75 1.72
C GLY A 123 8.95 58.25 2.04
N THR A 124 9.60 58.86 1.05
CA THR A 124 10.63 59.91 1.15
C THR A 124 10.74 60.56 -0.21
#